data_AF-A0A3D5JTN9-F1
#
_entry.id   AF-A0A3D5JTN9-F1
#
_cell.length_a   1.000
_cell.length_b   1.000
_cell.length_c   1.000
_cell.angle_alpha   90.00
_cell.angle_beta   90.00
_cell.angle_gamma   90.00
#
_symmetry.space_group_name_H-M   'P 1'
#
loop_
_entity.id
_entity.type
_entity.pdbx_description
1 polymer ?
#
loop_
_entity_poly.entity_id
_entity_poly.type
_entity_poly.pdbx_seq_one_letter_code
_entity_poly.pdbx_strand_id
1 'polypeptide(L)'
;MSGCAAHQSLPTTDTVDTRTENVNLRRLQSDGGGGAGAVQPYQLQPSQGYRMPQLYAAPDPVLGDRDPRRELEPTMVCLQVVVDADGRVERSVTLLDRAECTAGGMPENAPLVEAAQAAVAQWRYSPAAVCHYRAGHVQGDRGDCSGAERVEPVPVSLLYAFTFEIVKGKQTVHRQGR
;
A
#
# COMPACT_ATOMS: atom_id res chain seq x y z
N MET A 1 -42.50 -6.15 47.07
CA MET A 1 -41.39 -5.20 46.92
C MET A 1 -40.46 -5.77 45.87
N SER A 2 -40.54 -5.24 44.64
CA SER A 2 -39.79 -5.71 43.48
C SER A 2 -38.44 -4.99 43.43
N GLY A 3 -37.36 -5.75 43.18
CA GLY A 3 -36.03 -5.20 42.94
C GLY A 3 -35.20 -6.18 42.12
N CYS A 4 -35.17 -5.99 40.80
CA CYS A 4 -34.18 -6.59 39.91
C CYS A 4 -33.21 -5.45 39.53
N ALA A 5 -31.97 -5.50 40.00
CA ALA A 5 -30.91 -4.61 39.55
C ALA A 5 -30.21 -5.24 38.35
N ALA A 6 -30.34 -4.62 37.19
CA ALA A 6 -29.64 -5.02 35.97
C ALA A 6 -28.14 -4.72 36.12
N HIS A 7 -27.29 -5.74 35.95
CA HIS A 7 -25.86 -5.55 35.76
C HIS A 7 -25.62 -4.99 34.35
N GLN A 8 -25.15 -3.75 34.29
CA GLN A 8 -24.69 -3.11 33.06
C GLN A 8 -23.27 -3.59 32.78
N SER A 9 -23.10 -4.43 31.77
CA SER A 9 -21.80 -4.81 31.26
C SER A 9 -21.17 -3.62 30.53
N LEU A 10 -20.13 -3.03 31.13
CA LEU A 10 -19.26 -2.05 30.49
C LEU A 10 -18.55 -2.71 29.29
N PRO A 11 -18.56 -2.12 28.08
CA PRO A 11 -17.73 -2.63 27.00
C PRO A 11 -16.26 -2.38 27.34
N THR A 12 -15.52 -3.48 27.51
CA THR A 12 -14.07 -3.52 27.55
C THR A 12 -13.53 -2.87 26.29
N THR A 13 -13.05 -1.64 26.42
CA THR A 13 -12.25 -0.97 25.38
C THR A 13 -10.79 -1.30 25.66
N ASP A 14 -9.99 -1.41 24.60
CA ASP A 14 -8.54 -1.68 24.57
C ASP A 14 -8.12 -3.13 24.29
N THR A 15 -8.65 -3.69 23.21
CA THR A 15 -7.78 -4.36 22.24
C THR A 15 -7.60 -3.42 21.05
N VAL A 16 -6.41 -2.85 20.91
CA VAL A 16 -6.01 -2.12 19.70
C VAL A 16 -6.04 -3.12 18.53
N ASP A 17 -7.11 -3.07 17.74
CA ASP A 17 -7.27 -3.86 16.54
C ASP A 17 -6.43 -3.22 15.43
N THR A 18 -5.20 -3.72 15.27
CA THR A 18 -4.28 -3.34 14.19
C THR A 18 -4.80 -3.73 12.79
N ARG A 19 -6.04 -4.26 12.64
CA ARG A 19 -6.71 -4.42 11.34
C ARG A 19 -7.19 -3.12 10.71
N THR A 20 -7.17 -1.99 11.42
CA THR A 20 -7.85 -0.76 10.97
C THR A 20 -6.91 0.31 10.40
N GLU A 21 -5.65 0.00 10.08
CA GLU A 21 -4.73 1.01 9.55
C GLU A 21 -4.45 0.95 8.05
N ASN A 22 -5.05 0.03 7.31
CA ASN A 22 -5.01 0.11 5.86
C ASN A 22 -6.34 -0.32 5.28
N VAL A 23 -6.75 0.38 4.21
CA VAL A 23 -7.84 0.01 3.29
C VAL A 23 -9.21 0.66 3.59
N ASN A 24 -9.28 1.98 3.49
CA ASN A 24 -10.49 2.65 2.99
C ASN A 24 -10.68 2.39 1.47
N LEU A 25 -10.70 1.12 1.03
CA LEU A 25 -11.15 0.77 -0.32
C LEU A 25 -12.67 0.87 -0.34
N ARG A 26 -13.18 2.08 -0.58
CA ARG A 26 -14.55 2.23 -1.05
C ARG A 26 -14.63 1.60 -2.44
N ARG A 27 -15.24 0.41 -2.50
CA ARG A 27 -15.46 -0.35 -3.73
C ARG A 27 -16.19 0.55 -4.74
N LEU A 28 -15.54 0.87 -5.87
CA LEU A 28 -16.22 1.46 -7.01
C LEU A 28 -17.28 0.45 -7.46
N GLN A 29 -18.56 0.74 -7.29
CA GLN A 29 -19.61 0.01 -7.99
C GLN A 29 -19.51 0.43 -9.46
N SER A 30 -19.30 -0.53 -10.35
CA SER A 30 -19.32 -0.27 -11.78
C SER A 30 -20.76 -0.02 -12.22
N ASP A 31 -21.16 1.25 -12.33
CA ASP A 31 -22.39 1.59 -13.02
C ASP A 31 -22.15 1.43 -14.53
N GLY A 32 -22.52 0.26 -15.06
CA GLY A 32 -22.78 0.08 -16.48
C GLY A 32 -21.81 -0.83 -17.22
N GLY A 33 -22.35 -1.98 -17.65
CA GLY A 33 -22.13 -2.56 -18.98
C GLY A 33 -20.71 -2.97 -19.34
N GLY A 34 -20.33 -4.20 -18.96
CA GLY A 34 -19.53 -5.12 -19.79
C GLY A 34 -18.48 -4.54 -20.75
N GLY A 35 -17.64 -3.62 -20.31
CA GLY A 35 -16.43 -3.23 -21.03
C GLY A 35 -15.34 -4.28 -20.82
N ALA A 36 -14.51 -4.51 -21.83
CA ALA A 36 -13.43 -5.52 -21.88
C ALA A 36 -12.28 -5.35 -20.86
N GLY A 37 -12.52 -4.62 -19.76
CA GLY A 37 -11.57 -4.34 -18.69
C GLY A 37 -12.16 -4.47 -17.28
N ALA A 38 -13.24 -5.26 -17.11
CA ALA A 38 -13.76 -5.55 -15.77
C ALA A 38 -12.72 -6.35 -14.97
N VAL A 39 -12.08 -5.71 -14.00
CA VAL A 39 -11.16 -6.36 -13.06
C VAL A 39 -11.98 -7.23 -12.11
N GLN A 40 -11.92 -8.54 -12.30
CA GLN A 40 -12.56 -9.49 -11.39
C GLN A 40 -11.63 -9.78 -10.21
N PRO A 41 -12.10 -9.67 -8.96
CA PRO A 41 -11.28 -9.99 -7.80
C PRO A 41 -10.91 -11.48 -7.82
N TYR A 42 -9.62 -11.78 -7.62
CA TYR A 42 -9.17 -13.16 -7.50
C TYR A 42 -9.67 -13.75 -6.18
N GLN A 43 -10.45 -14.82 -6.27
CA GLN A 43 -10.89 -15.58 -5.11
C GLN A 43 -9.91 -16.71 -4.83
N LEU A 44 -9.23 -16.64 -3.68
CA LEU A 44 -8.35 -17.72 -3.23
C LEU A 44 -9.16 -18.98 -2.98
N GLN A 45 -8.68 -20.10 -3.50
CA GLN A 45 -9.23 -21.41 -3.19
C GLN A 45 -8.98 -21.78 -1.72
N PRO A 46 -9.75 -22.73 -1.14
CA PRO A 46 -9.58 -23.13 0.25
C PRO A 46 -8.16 -23.60 0.59
N SER A 47 -7.46 -24.25 -0.35
CA SER A 47 -6.08 -24.71 -0.26
C SER A 47 -5.05 -23.70 -0.73
N GLN A 48 -5.43 -22.42 -0.85
CA GLN A 48 -4.53 -21.34 -1.22
C GLN A 48 -4.36 -20.32 -0.10
N GLY A 49 -3.16 -19.76 -0.04
CA GLY A 49 -2.79 -18.60 0.74
C GLY A 49 -2.25 -17.51 -0.16
N TYR A 50 -2.15 -16.30 0.39
CA TYR A 50 -1.54 -15.18 -0.30
C TYR A 50 -0.55 -14.50 0.63
N ARG A 51 0.71 -14.45 0.20
CA ARG A 51 1.76 -13.68 0.87
C ARG A 51 1.85 -12.30 0.25
N MET A 52 1.76 -11.29 1.10
CA MET A 52 2.01 -9.90 0.72
C MET A 52 3.48 -9.69 0.31
N PRO A 53 3.75 -8.82 -0.66
CA PRO A 53 5.13 -8.46 -0.99
C PRO A 53 5.79 -7.80 0.23
N GLN A 54 7.07 -8.10 0.49
CA GLN A 54 7.80 -7.52 1.62
C GLN A 54 8.93 -6.64 1.09
N LEU A 55 8.85 -5.35 1.39
CA LEU A 55 9.85 -4.37 0.97
C LEU A 55 11.13 -4.53 1.82
N TYR A 56 12.26 -4.86 1.19
CA TYR A 56 13.53 -5.07 1.90
C TYR A 56 14.64 -4.10 1.50
N ALA A 57 14.55 -3.47 0.32
CA ALA A 57 15.45 -2.39 -0.08
C ALA A 57 14.64 -1.25 -0.67
N ALA A 58 14.65 -0.09 -0.02
CA ALA A 58 13.79 1.02 -0.36
C ALA A 58 14.44 2.36 -0.04
N PRO A 59 15.42 2.82 -0.83
CA PRO A 59 15.96 4.16 -0.68
C PRO A 59 14.83 5.19 -0.71
N ASP A 60 14.90 6.18 0.17
CA ASP A 60 13.94 7.28 0.20
C ASP A 60 14.16 8.24 -1.00
N PRO A 61 13.10 8.95 -1.43
CA PRO A 61 13.24 10.02 -2.41
C PRO A 61 14.23 11.08 -1.94
N VAL A 62 15.14 11.46 -2.82
CA VAL A 62 16.07 12.57 -2.62
C VAL A 62 15.74 13.63 -3.65
N LEU A 63 15.56 14.89 -3.26
CA LEU A 63 15.36 15.99 -4.22
C LEU A 63 16.71 16.47 -4.79
N GLY A 64 17.70 16.65 -3.92
CA GLY A 64 18.99 17.22 -4.32
C GLY A 64 18.79 18.62 -4.92
N ASP A 65 19.58 18.96 -5.93
CA ASP A 65 19.54 20.26 -6.60
C ASP A 65 18.38 20.42 -7.60
N ARG A 66 17.52 19.39 -7.76
CA ARG A 66 16.36 19.45 -8.66
C ARG A 66 15.29 20.43 -8.20
N ASP A 67 15.27 20.73 -6.91
CA ASP A 67 14.34 21.69 -6.32
C ASP A 67 15.13 22.83 -5.64
N PRO A 68 15.13 24.05 -6.21
CA PRO A 68 15.88 25.17 -5.67
C PRO A 68 15.18 25.84 -4.46
N ARG A 69 13.97 25.39 -4.09
CA ARG A 69 13.18 26.00 -3.01
C ARG A 69 13.93 25.90 -1.68
N ARG A 70 13.85 26.98 -0.90
CA ARG A 70 14.33 27.02 0.50
C ARG A 70 13.24 26.69 1.51
N GLU A 71 11.99 26.83 1.09
CA GLU A 71 10.80 26.55 1.87
C GLU A 71 9.78 25.82 1.01
N LEU A 72 9.21 24.77 1.58
CA LEU A 72 8.13 23.99 1.00
C LEU A 72 7.29 23.45 2.15
N GLU A 73 6.04 23.90 2.20
CA GLU A 73 5.03 23.33 3.10
C GLU A 73 4.82 21.84 2.80
N PRO A 74 4.43 21.02 3.80
CA PRO A 74 4.19 19.59 3.62
C PRO A 74 3.35 19.29 2.37
N THR A 75 4.00 18.73 1.35
CA THR A 75 3.42 18.49 0.03
C THR A 75 3.46 17.00 -0.27
N MET A 76 2.29 16.43 -0.53
CA MET A 76 2.15 14.98 -0.73
C MET A 76 2.15 14.60 -2.20
N VAL A 77 2.95 13.59 -2.52
CA VAL A 77 3.00 12.90 -3.82
C VAL A 77 2.58 11.46 -3.62
N CYS A 78 1.55 11.03 -4.34
CA CYS A 78 1.06 9.67 -4.30
C CYS A 78 1.42 8.92 -5.59
N LEU A 79 1.95 7.71 -5.45
CA LEU A 79 2.31 6.84 -6.56
C LEU A 79 1.60 5.49 -6.45
N GLN A 80 1.06 5.01 -7.56
CA GLN A 80 0.83 3.59 -7.78
C GLN A 80 2.13 2.98 -8.31
N VAL A 81 2.64 1.97 -7.61
CA VAL A 81 3.87 1.25 -7.93
C VAL A 81 3.49 -0.16 -8.34
N VAL A 82 3.89 -0.56 -9.55
CA VAL A 82 3.68 -1.92 -10.05
C VAL A 82 4.95 -2.73 -9.83
N VAL A 83 4.82 -3.79 -9.07
CA VAL A 83 5.89 -4.73 -8.74
C VAL A 83 5.66 -6.00 -9.55
N ASP A 84 6.68 -6.45 -10.27
CA ASP A 84 6.64 -7.69 -11.05
C ASP A 84 6.73 -8.94 -10.16
N ALA A 85 6.61 -10.11 -10.78
CA ALA A 85 6.69 -11.40 -10.11
C ALA A 85 8.08 -11.71 -9.52
N ASP A 86 9.12 -10.98 -9.93
CA ASP A 86 10.49 -11.08 -9.41
C ASP A 86 10.74 -10.10 -8.26
N GLY A 87 9.74 -9.28 -7.88
CA GLY A 87 9.84 -8.33 -6.79
C GLY A 87 10.55 -7.03 -7.17
N ARG A 88 10.66 -6.70 -8.46
CA ARG A 88 11.20 -5.44 -8.96
C ARG A 88 10.08 -4.50 -9.34
N VAL A 89 10.30 -3.20 -9.17
CA VAL A 89 9.37 -2.19 -9.66
C VAL A 89 9.49 -2.09 -11.18
N GLU A 90 8.42 -2.43 -11.89
CA GLU A 90 8.33 -2.34 -13.35
C GLU A 90 7.99 -0.92 -13.79
N ARG A 91 7.05 -0.28 -13.09
CA ARG A 91 6.63 1.11 -13.36
C ARG A 91 5.98 1.76 -12.14
N SER A 92 5.92 3.09 -12.17
CA SER A 92 5.16 3.90 -11.22
C SER A 92 4.35 4.98 -11.93
N VAL A 93 3.14 5.27 -11.43
CA VAL A 93 2.23 6.27 -11.98
C VAL A 93 1.74 7.19 -10.87
N THR A 94 1.65 8.49 -11.13
CA THR A 94 1.11 9.45 -10.17
C THR A 94 -0.40 9.26 -9.99
N LEU A 95 -0.84 9.24 -8.74
CA LEU A 95 -2.26 9.24 -8.39
C LEU A 95 -2.73 10.67 -8.10
N LEU A 96 -3.84 11.06 -8.71
CA LEU A 96 -4.43 12.40 -8.59
C LEU A 96 -5.93 12.37 -8.23
N ASP A 97 -6.49 11.17 -8.07
CA ASP A 97 -7.90 10.91 -7.79
C ASP A 97 -8.28 11.14 -6.31
N ARG A 98 -7.31 11.51 -5.47
CA ARG A 98 -7.51 11.86 -4.07
C ARG A 98 -7.05 13.27 -3.78
N ALA A 99 -7.81 13.98 -2.93
CA ALA A 99 -7.57 15.38 -2.62
C ALA A 99 -6.15 15.62 -2.10
N GLU A 100 -5.68 14.76 -1.20
CA GLU A 100 -4.34 14.78 -0.62
C GLU A 100 -3.22 14.58 -1.65
N CYS A 101 -3.51 13.96 -2.80
CA CYS A 101 -2.53 13.67 -3.83
C CYS A 101 -2.49 14.71 -4.96
N THR A 102 -3.47 15.62 -5.01
CA THR A 102 -3.61 16.60 -6.12
C THR A 102 -2.40 17.54 -6.26
N ALA A 103 -1.75 17.89 -5.15
CA ALA A 103 -0.56 18.74 -5.16
C ALA A 103 0.60 18.11 -5.97
N GLY A 104 0.70 16.78 -6.02
CA GLY A 104 1.65 16.06 -6.86
C GLY A 104 1.38 16.18 -8.36
N GLY A 105 0.20 16.64 -8.77
CA GLY A 105 -0.14 16.90 -10.18
C GLY A 105 0.18 18.32 -10.65
N MET A 106 0.61 19.21 -9.74
CA MET A 106 0.92 20.58 -10.07
C MET A 106 2.30 20.69 -10.75
N PRO A 107 2.46 21.43 -11.87
CA PRO A 107 3.71 21.52 -12.61
C PRO A 107 4.92 21.96 -11.76
N GLU A 108 4.72 22.85 -10.80
CA GLU A 108 5.74 23.32 -9.87
C GLU A 108 6.29 22.23 -8.94
N ASN A 109 5.56 21.12 -8.78
CA ASN A 109 5.94 19.98 -7.96
C ASN A 109 6.50 18.81 -8.78
N ALA A 110 6.76 19.00 -10.08
CA ALA A 110 7.38 17.98 -10.93
C ALA A 110 8.69 17.41 -10.34
N PRO A 111 9.61 18.22 -9.74
CA PRO A 111 10.81 17.68 -9.10
C PRO A 111 10.51 16.68 -7.95
N LEU A 112 9.40 16.86 -7.23
CA LEU A 112 8.97 15.94 -6.16
C LEU A 112 8.52 14.60 -6.73
N VAL A 113 7.75 14.64 -7.82
CA VAL A 113 7.28 13.45 -8.53
C VAL A 113 8.46 12.68 -9.11
N GLU A 114 9.38 13.37 -9.78
CA GLU A 114 10.59 12.76 -10.35
C GLU A 114 11.46 12.11 -9.25
N ALA A 115 11.63 12.77 -8.10
CA ALA A 115 12.35 12.20 -6.96
C ALA A 115 11.71 10.91 -6.47
N ALA A 116 10.38 10.93 -6.30
CA ALA A 116 9.63 9.78 -5.83
C ALA A 116 9.73 8.61 -6.82
N GLN A 117 9.52 8.88 -8.11
CA GLN A 117 9.58 7.88 -9.18
C GLN A 117 10.98 7.27 -9.33
N ALA A 118 12.03 8.10 -9.28
CA ALA A 118 13.41 7.63 -9.35
C ALA A 118 13.79 6.73 -8.16
N ALA A 119 13.31 7.07 -6.95
CA ALA A 119 13.54 6.26 -5.77
C ALA A 119 12.80 4.92 -5.85
N VAL A 120 11.49 4.92 -6.17
CA VAL A 120 10.71 3.66 -6.23
C VAL A 120 11.21 2.71 -7.32
N ALA A 121 11.77 3.20 -8.43
CA ALA A 121 12.39 2.35 -9.45
C ALA A 121 13.57 1.50 -8.90
N GLN A 122 14.19 1.95 -7.82
CA GLN A 122 15.30 1.25 -7.15
C GLN A 122 14.81 0.26 -6.08
N TRP A 123 13.52 0.27 -5.74
CA TRP A 123 12.99 -0.55 -4.67
C TRP A 123 12.99 -2.03 -5.02
N ARG A 124 13.15 -2.88 -3.99
CA ARG A 124 13.14 -4.33 -4.11
C ARG A 124 12.28 -4.98 -3.04
N TYR A 125 11.53 -5.97 -3.48
CA TYR A 125 10.57 -6.72 -2.69
C TYR A 125 10.90 -8.21 -2.70
N SER A 126 10.63 -8.89 -1.58
CA SER A 126 10.28 -10.30 -1.64
C SER A 126 8.92 -10.38 -2.35
N PRO A 127 8.79 -11.15 -3.45
CA PRO A 127 7.58 -11.12 -4.27
C PRO A 127 6.33 -11.48 -3.47
N ALA A 128 5.21 -10.87 -3.86
CA ALA A 128 3.91 -11.41 -3.52
C ALA A 128 3.78 -12.81 -4.13
N ALA A 129 3.03 -13.69 -3.47
CA ALA A 129 2.85 -15.04 -3.99
C ALA A 129 1.50 -15.64 -3.61
N VAL A 130 0.96 -16.44 -4.53
CA VAL A 130 -0.10 -17.40 -4.23
C VAL A 130 0.55 -18.71 -3.81
N CYS A 131 0.16 -19.21 -2.65
CA CYS A 131 0.78 -20.35 -2.01
C CYS A 131 -0.20 -21.49 -1.98
N HIS A 132 0.18 -22.59 -2.63
CA HIS A 132 -0.67 -23.76 -2.85
C HIS A 132 -0.31 -24.82 -1.81
N TYR A 133 -1.28 -25.19 -0.99
CA TYR A 133 -1.15 -26.19 0.05
C TYR A 133 -1.82 -27.50 -0.35
N ARG A 134 -1.40 -28.60 0.28
CA ARG A 134 -2.07 -29.89 0.14
C ARG A 134 -3.52 -29.80 0.63
N ALA A 135 -4.42 -30.50 -0.05
CA ALA A 135 -5.81 -30.63 0.41
C ALA A 135 -5.86 -31.17 1.86
N GLY A 136 -6.65 -30.52 2.71
CA GLY A 136 -6.77 -30.87 4.13
C GLY A 136 -5.62 -30.36 5.02
N HIS A 137 -4.60 -29.72 4.46
CA HIS A 137 -3.48 -29.14 5.21
C HIS A 137 -3.47 -27.63 5.03
N VAL A 138 -4.16 -26.92 5.92
CA VAL A 138 -4.23 -25.47 5.93
C VAL A 138 -3.46 -24.96 7.14
N GLN A 139 -2.38 -24.22 6.91
CA GLN A 139 -1.67 -23.52 7.98
C GLN A 139 -2.55 -22.42 8.61
N GLY A 140 -2.35 -22.18 9.91
CA GLY A 140 -3.05 -21.11 10.63
C GLY A 140 -2.69 -19.72 10.11
N ASP A 141 -1.41 -19.51 9.75
CA ASP A 141 -0.96 -18.34 9.01
C ASP A 141 -0.72 -18.72 7.54
N ARG A 142 -1.49 -18.11 6.64
CA ARG A 142 -1.38 -18.32 5.20
C ARG A 142 -0.55 -17.24 4.51
N GLY A 143 -0.04 -16.27 5.28
CA GLY A 143 0.60 -15.05 4.80
C GLY A 143 2.11 -15.16 4.61
N ASP A 144 2.77 -16.20 5.13
CA ASP A 144 4.22 -16.40 4.98
C ASP A 144 4.59 -17.50 3.96
N CYS A 145 3.60 -18.32 3.57
CA CYS A 145 3.73 -19.48 2.69
C CYS A 145 4.53 -20.67 3.25
N SER A 146 4.74 -20.70 4.56
CA SER A 146 5.39 -21.82 5.22
C SER A 146 4.62 -23.11 4.98
N GLY A 147 5.29 -24.19 4.57
CA GLY A 147 4.65 -25.49 4.33
C GLY A 147 3.74 -25.56 3.09
N ALA A 148 3.78 -24.56 2.21
CA ALA A 148 3.17 -24.67 0.88
C ALA A 148 3.93 -25.71 0.03
N GLU A 149 3.21 -26.50 -0.77
CA GLU A 149 3.81 -27.42 -1.74
C GLU A 149 4.33 -26.68 -2.97
N ARG A 150 3.73 -25.52 -3.28
CA ARG A 150 4.15 -24.65 -4.37
C ARG A 150 3.93 -23.20 -4.00
N VAL A 151 4.90 -22.35 -4.30
CA VAL A 151 4.83 -20.90 -4.17
C VAL A 151 4.88 -20.31 -5.58
N GLU A 152 3.82 -19.61 -5.97
CA GLU A 152 3.67 -18.99 -7.28
C GLU A 152 3.78 -17.47 -7.14
N PRO A 153 4.90 -16.85 -7.54
CA PRO A 153 5.05 -15.41 -7.50
C PRO A 153 4.05 -14.72 -8.41
N VAL A 154 3.48 -13.60 -7.96
CA VAL A 154 2.48 -12.85 -8.72
C VAL A 154 2.80 -11.36 -8.71
N PRO A 155 2.58 -10.64 -9.84
CA PRO A 155 2.74 -9.20 -9.88
C PRO A 155 1.63 -8.50 -9.08
N VAL A 156 1.94 -7.32 -8.55
CA VAL A 156 1.03 -6.56 -7.69
C VAL A 156 1.12 -5.06 -7.96
N SER A 157 0.05 -4.34 -7.66
CA SER A 157 0.04 -2.88 -7.61
C SER A 157 -0.10 -2.42 -6.17
N LEU A 158 0.83 -1.57 -5.73
CA LEU A 158 0.87 -0.99 -4.39
C LEU A 158 0.71 0.52 -4.49
N LEU A 159 0.13 1.14 -3.46
CA LEU A 159 -0.03 2.59 -3.39
C LEU A 159 0.88 3.14 -2.29
N TYR A 160 1.62 4.20 -2.61
CA TYR A 160 2.51 4.88 -1.67
C TYR A 160 2.24 6.37 -1.67
N ALA A 161 2.39 7.00 -0.51
CA ALA A 161 2.36 8.46 -0.37
C ALA A 161 3.67 8.95 0.27
N PHE A 162 4.22 10.01 -0.30
CA PHE A 162 5.43 10.69 0.16
C PHE A 162 5.10 12.13 0.48
N THR A 163 5.34 12.54 1.72
CA THR A 163 5.25 13.94 2.13
C THR A 163 6.63 14.56 2.07
N PHE A 164 6.80 15.53 1.19
CA PHE A 164 8.01 16.35 1.07
C PHE A 164 7.84 17.63 1.87
N GLU A 165 8.89 18.04 2.55
CA GLU A 165 8.95 19.31 3.26
C GLU A 165 10.35 19.89 3.12
N ILE A 166 10.46 21.22 3.02
CA ILE A 166 11.74 21.93 3.02
C ILE A 166 11.66 23.04 4.05
N VAL A 167 12.54 22.99 5.05
CA VAL A 167 12.63 24.01 6.09
C VAL A 167 14.04 24.59 6.09
N LYS A 168 14.18 25.88 5.78
CA LYS A 168 15.48 26.57 5.70
C LYS A 168 16.49 25.85 4.79
N GLY A 169 16.01 25.31 3.66
CA GLY A 169 16.79 24.54 2.70
C GLY A 169 17.14 23.11 3.14
N LYS A 170 16.72 22.66 4.32
CA LYS A 170 16.83 21.26 4.74
C LYS A 170 15.60 20.49 4.25
N GLN A 171 15.84 19.45 3.47
CA GLN A 171 14.80 18.60 2.88
C GLN A 171 14.49 17.43 3.84
N THR A 172 13.21 17.15 4.05
CA THR A 172 12.69 15.98 4.77
C THR A 172 11.65 15.27 3.91
N VAL A 173 11.69 13.94 3.92
CA VAL A 173 10.72 13.11 3.20
C VAL A 173 10.18 12.07 4.16
N HIS A 174 8.86 12.00 4.27
CA HIS A 174 8.16 11.01 5.07
C HIS A 174 7.32 10.12 4.17
N ARG A 175 7.55 8.80 4.23
CA ARG A 175 6.72 7.82 3.55
C ARG A 175 5.61 7.33 4.49
N GLN A 176 4.35 7.40 4.05
CA GLN A 176 3.25 6.70 4.73
C GLN A 176 3.15 5.26 4.22
N GLY A 177 2.97 4.30 5.14
CA GLY A 177 2.93 2.86 4.86
C GLY A 177 4.06 2.04 5.50
N ARG A 178 4.66 2.54 6.59
CA ARG A 178 5.50 1.77 7.51
C ARG A 178 4.82 1.70 8.86
#